data_AF-A0A3D3ZZY8-F1
#
_entry.id   AF-A0A3D3ZZY8-F1
#
_cell.length_a   1.000
_cell.length_b   1.000
_cell.length_c   1.000
_cell.angle_alpha   90.00
_cell.angle_beta   90.00
_cell.angle_gamma   90.00
#
_symmetry.space_group_name_H-M   'P 1'
#
loop_
_entity.id
_entity.type
_entity.pdbx_description
1 polymer ?
#
loop_
_entity_poly.entity_id
_entity_poly.type
_entity_poly.pdbx_seq_one_letter_code
_entity_poly.pdbx_strand_id
1 'polypeptide(L)'
;MLRHSGSGLGIVAAAALLSKTHAADDGRIDSKKPFIPRPSHRSTLAKHIIYLYMDGAPSQVDTWDPKPRLDKDNGKPFAMTIEPTQFNNIGTTLKSPWAFRQYGESGIPVSDLFPNIAKHVDKLAVVRSMTSNFSEHTNANYFLHTGNGTQGRPGMGAWVG
;
A
#
# COMPACT_ATOMS: atom_id res chain seq x y z
N MET A 1 8.22 -23.79 -38.05
CA MET A 1 8.29 -22.59 -38.93
C MET A 1 7.09 -21.67 -38.65
N LEU A 2 7.20 -20.84 -37.62
CA LEU A 2 6.26 -19.74 -37.29
C LEU A 2 7.08 -18.48 -36.97
N ARG A 3 8.17 -18.29 -37.70
CA ARG A 3 9.21 -17.29 -37.43
C ARG A 3 9.11 -16.06 -38.36
N HIS A 4 8.13 -16.02 -39.26
CA HIS A 4 8.04 -15.02 -40.32
C HIS A 4 6.60 -14.61 -40.73
N SER A 5 5.59 -14.80 -39.86
CA SER A 5 4.22 -14.40 -40.19
C SER A 5 3.80 -13.19 -39.35
N GLY A 6 4.03 -12.00 -39.91
CA GLY A 6 3.62 -10.71 -39.32
C GLY A 6 4.61 -9.61 -39.71
N SER A 7 4.35 -8.93 -40.82
CA SER A 7 5.15 -7.83 -41.40
C SER A 7 5.68 -6.89 -40.31
N GLY A 8 7.00 -6.69 -40.26
CA GLY A 8 7.79 -6.09 -39.17
C GLY A 8 7.38 -4.70 -38.63
N LEU A 9 6.24 -4.13 -39.01
CA LEU A 9 5.67 -2.93 -38.39
C LEU A 9 5.49 -3.07 -36.87
N GLY A 10 5.14 -4.25 -36.38
CA GLY A 10 5.10 -4.52 -34.93
C GLY A 10 6.47 -4.42 -34.27
N ILE A 11 7.54 -4.90 -34.94
CA ILE A 11 8.92 -4.76 -34.45
C ILE A 11 9.38 -3.30 -34.50
N VAL A 12 8.94 -2.52 -35.50
CA VAL A 12 9.26 -1.09 -35.61
C VAL A 12 8.55 -0.30 -34.51
N ALA A 13 7.28 -0.58 -34.22
CA ALA A 13 6.57 0.03 -33.11
C ALA A 13 7.18 -0.36 -31.76
N ALA A 14 7.55 -1.63 -31.57
CA ALA A 14 8.27 -2.09 -30.39
C ALA A 14 9.65 -1.41 -30.27
N ALA A 15 10.42 -1.31 -31.35
CA ALA A 15 11.72 -0.63 -31.39
C ALA A 15 11.57 0.89 -31.17
N ALA A 16 10.50 1.52 -31.64
CA ALA A 16 10.20 2.92 -31.41
C ALA A 16 9.80 3.20 -29.95
N LEU A 17 9.02 2.30 -29.34
CA LEU A 17 8.70 2.38 -27.92
C LEU A 17 9.93 2.10 -27.04
N LEU A 18 10.73 1.09 -27.40
CA LEU A 18 11.98 0.73 -26.71
C LEU A 18 13.06 1.79 -26.87
N SER A 19 13.17 2.44 -28.03
CA SER A 19 14.11 3.55 -28.24
C SER A 19 13.67 4.82 -27.51
N LYS A 20 12.36 5.08 -27.40
CA LYS A 20 11.84 6.15 -26.53
C LYS A 20 12.10 5.87 -25.04
N THR A 21 12.07 4.62 -24.60
CA THR A 21 12.50 4.26 -23.23
C THR A 21 14.01 4.34 -23.04
N HIS A 22 14.82 4.11 -24.07
CA HIS A 22 16.28 4.27 -24.02
C HIS A 22 16.77 5.72 -24.12
N ALA A 23 15.93 6.65 -24.61
CA ALA A 23 16.24 8.08 -24.63
C ALA A 23 16.07 8.76 -23.26
N ALA A 24 15.55 8.04 -22.26
CA ALA A 24 15.47 8.47 -20.87
C ALA A 24 16.38 7.56 -20.02
N ASP A 25 17.62 8.02 -19.78
CA ASP A 25 18.72 7.30 -19.11
C ASP A 25 19.36 6.20 -19.98
N ASP A 26 20.66 6.33 -20.25
CA ASP A 26 21.38 5.32 -21.06
C ASP A 26 21.54 3.98 -20.32
N GLY A 27 21.10 3.91 -19.05
CA GLY A 27 20.85 2.69 -18.29
C GLY A 27 22.07 1.80 -18.09
N ARG A 28 23.24 2.23 -18.54
CA ARG A 28 24.49 1.48 -18.49
C ARG A 28 24.99 1.51 -17.06
N ILE A 29 24.94 0.36 -16.41
CA ILE A 29 25.57 0.16 -15.11
C ILE A 29 27.08 0.33 -15.31
N ASP A 30 27.65 1.41 -14.76
CA ASP A 30 29.10 1.52 -14.63
C ASP A 30 29.57 0.40 -13.71
N SER A 31 30.25 -0.60 -14.28
CA SER A 31 30.76 -1.76 -13.54
C SER A 31 31.75 -1.38 -12.44
N LYS A 32 32.35 -0.18 -12.50
CA LYS A 32 33.23 0.35 -11.44
C LYS A 32 32.45 1.03 -10.32
N LYS A 33 31.18 1.37 -10.54
CA LYS A 33 30.32 2.12 -9.62
C LYS A 33 28.89 1.56 -9.57
N PRO A 34 28.71 0.25 -9.29
CA PRO A 34 27.41 -0.41 -9.44
C PRO A 34 26.34 0.04 -8.43
N PHE A 35 26.73 0.77 -7.37
CA PHE A 35 25.85 1.16 -6.26
C PHE A 35 25.55 2.66 -6.20
N ILE A 36 25.92 3.45 -7.21
CA ILE A 36 25.61 4.89 -7.21
C ILE A 36 24.11 5.10 -7.49
N PRO A 37 23.42 5.93 -6.70
CA PRO A 37 22.03 6.32 -6.94
C PRO A 37 21.82 6.85 -8.35
N ARG A 38 20.78 6.35 -9.02
CA ARG A 38 20.47 6.75 -10.41
C ARG A 38 19.33 7.76 -10.45
N PRO A 39 19.32 8.67 -11.44
CA PRO A 39 18.17 9.52 -11.66
C PRO A 39 16.93 8.65 -11.89
N SER A 40 15.84 8.94 -11.18
CA SER A 40 14.58 8.24 -11.41
C SER A 40 14.11 8.45 -12.85
N HIS A 41 13.53 7.41 -13.47
CA HIS A 41 12.90 7.52 -14.80
C HIS A 41 11.70 8.50 -14.82
N ARG A 42 11.26 9.01 -13.66
CA ARG A 42 10.22 10.04 -13.55
C ARG A 42 10.73 11.20 -12.71
N SER A 43 10.36 12.42 -13.09
CA SER A 43 10.61 13.59 -12.26
C SER A 43 9.91 13.44 -10.91
N THR A 44 10.67 13.48 -9.82
CA THR A 44 10.11 13.40 -8.46
C THR A 44 9.73 14.80 -7.99
N LEU A 45 8.51 14.94 -7.44
CA LEU A 45 8.08 16.19 -6.81
C LEU A 45 8.54 16.27 -5.34
N ALA A 46 8.62 15.13 -4.66
CA ALA A 46 9.08 15.04 -3.29
C ALA A 46 10.59 14.77 -3.23
N LYS A 47 11.32 15.59 -2.46
CA LYS A 47 12.77 15.42 -2.22
C LYS A 47 13.08 14.61 -0.97
N HIS A 48 12.20 14.67 0.02
CA HIS A 48 12.35 14.00 1.31
C HIS A 48 11.03 13.38 1.74
N ILE A 49 11.09 12.16 2.26
CA ILE A 49 9.93 11.40 2.73
C ILE A 49 10.24 10.89 4.13
N ILE A 50 9.34 11.17 5.08
CA ILE A 50 9.35 10.52 6.40
C ILE A 50 8.33 9.39 6.33
N TYR A 51 8.82 8.16 6.46
CA TYR A 51 7.99 6.95 6.49
C TYR A 51 7.93 6.41 7.91
N LEU A 52 6.73 6.35 8.47
CA LEU A 52 6.47 5.80 9.81
C LEU A 52 5.65 4.52 9.66
N TYR A 53 6.30 3.38 9.90
CA TYR A 53 5.60 2.10 10.07
C TYR A 53 5.34 1.89 11.56
N MET A 54 4.07 1.70 11.92
CA MET A 54 3.63 1.64 13.31
C MET A 54 2.96 0.29 13.60
N ASP A 55 3.78 -0.71 13.91
CA ASP A 55 3.29 -2.01 14.36
C ASP A 55 2.59 -1.86 15.71
N GLY A 56 1.38 -2.41 15.83
CA GLY A 56 0.54 -2.24 17.02
C GLY A 56 -0.13 -0.85 17.15
N ALA A 57 -0.17 -0.04 16.10
CA ALA A 57 -0.96 1.19 16.07
C ALA A 57 -2.48 0.93 16.21
N PRO A 58 -3.27 1.95 16.55
CA PRO A 58 -4.72 1.85 16.55
C PRO A 58 -5.27 1.37 15.20
N SER A 59 -6.32 0.55 15.25
CA SER A 59 -6.96 -0.01 14.06
C SER A 59 -7.50 1.08 13.13
N GLN A 60 -7.45 0.84 11.82
CA GLN A 60 -7.95 1.80 10.82
C GLN A 60 -9.45 2.12 11.00
N VAL A 61 -10.23 1.15 11.48
CA VAL A 61 -11.68 1.33 11.71
C VAL A 61 -11.98 2.22 12.91
N ASP A 62 -10.96 2.51 13.71
CA ASP A 62 -10.98 3.32 14.92
C ASP A 62 -10.32 4.69 14.72
N THR A 63 -9.71 4.93 13.56
CA THR A 63 -8.97 6.17 13.26
C THR A 63 -9.72 7.03 12.23
N TRP A 64 -9.73 6.59 10.97
CA TRP A 64 -10.20 7.38 9.83
C TRP A 64 -11.10 6.62 8.87
N ASP A 65 -11.51 5.38 9.18
CA ASP A 65 -12.30 4.55 8.27
C ASP A 65 -13.44 3.81 9.00
N PRO A 66 -14.40 4.55 9.57
CA PRO A 66 -15.51 3.94 10.30
C PRO A 66 -16.28 2.99 9.37
N LYS A 67 -16.61 1.80 9.89
CA LYS A 67 -17.34 0.77 9.18
C LYS A 67 -18.75 0.61 9.77
N PRO A 68 -19.80 1.18 9.15
CA PRO A 68 -21.17 1.12 9.69
C PRO A 68 -21.70 -0.30 9.93
N ARG A 69 -21.16 -1.29 9.20
CA ARG A 69 -21.50 -2.69 9.43
C ARG A 69 -21.03 -3.19 10.80
N LEU A 70 -19.89 -2.73 11.31
CA LEU A 70 -19.42 -3.07 12.65
C LEU A 70 -20.38 -2.57 13.73
N ASP A 71 -21.01 -1.41 13.52
CA ASP A 71 -22.05 -0.91 14.44
C ASP A 71 -23.29 -1.81 14.42
N LYS A 72 -23.75 -2.20 13.22
CA LYS A 72 -24.91 -3.08 13.04
C LYS A 72 -24.70 -4.47 13.62
N ASP A 73 -23.49 -4.99 13.51
CA ASP A 73 -23.15 -6.36 13.88
C ASP A 73 -22.48 -6.44 15.26
N ASN A 74 -22.36 -5.32 15.98
CA ASN A 74 -21.74 -5.27 17.30
C ASN A 74 -22.33 -6.31 18.27
N GLY A 75 -21.45 -7.07 18.92
CA GLY A 75 -21.79 -8.14 19.86
C GLY A 75 -22.27 -9.43 19.20
N LYS A 76 -22.45 -9.48 17.88
CA LYS A 76 -22.84 -10.70 17.16
C LYS A 76 -21.62 -11.52 16.75
N PRO A 77 -21.76 -12.85 16.57
CA PRO A 77 -20.72 -13.65 15.94
C PRO A 77 -20.36 -13.11 14.56
N PHE A 78 -19.12 -13.35 14.13
CA PHE A 78 -18.69 -12.98 12.78
C PHE A 78 -19.52 -13.72 11.72
N ALA A 79 -20.11 -12.98 10.79
CA ALA A 79 -21.00 -13.53 9.77
C ALA A 79 -20.27 -14.15 8.56
N MET A 80 -18.97 -14.41 8.67
CA MET A 80 -18.12 -14.92 7.60
C MET A 80 -17.38 -16.17 8.05
N THR A 81 -17.03 -17.03 7.10
CA THR A 81 -16.10 -18.13 7.34
C THR A 81 -14.74 -17.55 7.71
N ILE A 82 -14.24 -17.93 8.89
CA ILE A 82 -12.94 -17.50 9.39
C ILE A 82 -11.98 -18.67 9.20
N GLU A 83 -10.92 -18.45 8.44
CA GLU A 83 -9.82 -19.41 8.34
C GLU A 83 -9.15 -19.56 9.71
N PRO A 84 -8.74 -20.78 10.12
CA PRO A 84 -8.06 -20.98 11.39
C PRO A 84 -6.85 -20.06 11.55
N THR A 85 -6.84 -19.29 12.64
CA THR A 85 -5.71 -18.43 13.02
C THR A 85 -4.85 -19.12 14.08
N GLN A 86 -3.66 -18.57 14.37
CA GLN A 86 -2.72 -19.16 15.34
C GLN A 86 -3.36 -19.42 16.72
N PHE A 87 -4.25 -18.54 17.17
CA PHE A 87 -4.90 -18.62 18.49
C PHE A 87 -6.29 -19.26 18.43
N ASN A 88 -6.94 -19.24 17.26
CA ASN A 88 -8.27 -19.77 16.98
C ASN A 88 -9.36 -19.42 18.03
N ASN A 89 -9.20 -18.31 18.75
CA ASN A 89 -10.16 -17.81 19.74
C ASN A 89 -11.01 -16.71 19.10
N ILE A 90 -12.10 -17.14 18.45
CA ILE A 90 -12.98 -16.24 17.71
C ILE A 90 -13.98 -15.60 18.69
N GLY A 91 -13.76 -14.32 19.01
CA GLY A 91 -14.69 -13.52 19.79
C GLY A 91 -15.94 -13.08 19.00
N THR A 92 -16.68 -12.12 19.55
CA THR A 92 -17.77 -11.44 18.85
C THR A 92 -17.28 -10.22 18.09
N THR A 93 -18.07 -9.76 17.13
CA THR A 93 -17.81 -8.52 16.39
C THR A 93 -17.81 -7.34 17.34
N LEU A 94 -16.73 -6.55 17.34
CA LEU A 94 -16.61 -5.34 18.14
C LEU A 94 -16.75 -4.12 17.24
N LYS A 95 -17.68 -3.22 17.58
CA LYS A 95 -17.72 -1.89 16.96
C LYS A 95 -16.59 -1.01 17.46
N SER A 96 -16.30 0.05 16.72
CA SER A 96 -15.42 1.10 17.21
C SER A 96 -15.99 1.71 18.52
N PRO A 97 -15.24 1.72 19.63
CA PRO A 97 -15.65 2.39 20.86
C PRO A 97 -15.57 3.92 20.78
N TRP A 98 -14.99 4.47 19.71
CA TRP A 98 -14.78 5.90 19.52
C TRP A 98 -15.90 6.54 18.69
N ALA A 99 -16.24 7.79 19.02
CA ALA A 99 -17.19 8.56 18.23
C ALA A 99 -16.49 9.22 17.03
N PHE A 100 -17.19 9.30 15.89
CA PHE A 100 -16.67 9.92 14.68
C PHE A 100 -17.41 11.22 14.36
N ARG A 101 -16.67 12.18 13.80
CA ARG A 101 -17.23 13.42 13.24
C ARG A 101 -16.56 13.70 11.91
N GLN A 102 -17.29 14.38 11.02
CA GLN A 102 -16.73 14.87 9.77
C GLN A 102 -15.94 16.15 10.05
N TYR A 103 -14.74 16.25 9.49
CA TYR A 103 -13.86 17.42 9.65
C TYR A 103 -13.44 17.97 8.30
N GLY A 104 -13.10 19.26 8.31
CA GLY A 104 -12.54 19.95 7.14
C GLY A 104 -13.50 20.05 5.97
N GLU A 105 -12.99 20.57 4.85
CA GLU A 105 -13.70 20.61 3.57
C GLU A 105 -13.76 19.22 2.91
N SER A 106 -12.76 18.37 3.19
CA SER A 106 -12.70 16.99 2.70
C SER A 106 -13.82 16.11 3.26
N GLY A 107 -14.43 16.51 4.39
CA GLY A 107 -15.49 15.73 5.04
C GLY A 107 -15.02 14.32 5.39
N ILE A 108 -13.75 14.16 5.77
CA ILE A 108 -13.21 12.88 6.21
C ILE A 108 -13.64 12.64 7.67
N PRO A 109 -14.21 11.47 7.99
CA PRO A 109 -14.57 11.13 9.35
C PRO A 109 -13.30 10.82 10.15
N VAL A 110 -13.16 11.47 11.31
CA VAL A 110 -12.05 11.24 12.24
C VAL A 110 -12.62 10.92 13.61
N SER A 111 -12.03 9.92 14.28
CA SER A 111 -12.40 9.55 15.64
C SER A 111 -11.98 10.61 16.66
N ASP A 112 -12.70 10.65 17.79
CA ASP A 112 -12.34 11.48 18.94
C ASP A 112 -11.03 11.08 19.63
N LEU A 113 -10.39 9.97 19.20
CA LEU A 113 -9.04 9.59 19.58
C LEU A 113 -7.97 10.56 19.05
N PHE A 114 -8.24 11.23 17.92
CA PHE A 114 -7.26 12.09 17.24
C PHE A 114 -7.74 13.54 17.04
N PRO A 115 -8.16 14.25 18.10
CA PRO A 115 -8.77 15.58 17.97
C PRO A 115 -7.82 16.64 17.43
N ASN A 116 -6.51 16.47 17.64
CA ASN A 116 -5.50 17.39 17.12
C ASN A 116 -5.15 17.12 15.66
N ILE A 117 -5.17 15.85 15.23
CA ILE A 117 -4.96 15.49 13.82
C ILE A 117 -6.17 15.92 12.97
N ALA A 118 -7.39 15.82 13.53
CA ALA A 118 -8.62 16.25 12.88
C ALA A 118 -8.57 17.72 12.40
N LYS A 119 -7.83 18.59 13.10
CA LYS A 119 -7.62 20.01 12.70
C LYS A 119 -6.82 20.17 11.40
N HIS A 120 -6.18 19.10 10.94
CA HIS A 120 -5.34 19.09 9.75
C HIS A 120 -5.83 18.09 8.70
N VAL A 121 -7.07 17.62 8.80
CA VAL A 121 -7.59 16.52 7.98
C VAL A 121 -7.53 16.80 6.47
N ASP A 122 -7.71 18.05 6.05
CA ASP A 122 -7.65 18.45 4.63
C ASP A 122 -6.23 18.38 4.04
N LYS A 123 -5.22 18.21 4.90
CA LYS A 123 -3.82 17.97 4.49
C LYS A 123 -3.48 16.49 4.47
N LEU A 124 -4.42 15.61 4.81
CA LEU A 124 -4.23 14.16 4.83
C LEU A 124 -4.76 13.53 3.56
N ALA A 125 -4.04 12.54 3.06
CA ALA A 125 -4.56 11.59 2.08
C ALA A 125 -4.76 10.25 2.78
N VAL A 126 -6.02 9.80 2.88
CA VAL A 126 -6.38 8.53 3.52
C VAL A 126 -6.63 7.49 2.44
N VAL A 127 -5.85 6.41 2.42
CA VAL A 127 -5.99 5.31 1.46
C VAL A 127 -6.76 4.16 2.10
N ARG A 128 -8.04 3.99 1.73
CA ARG A 128 -8.94 2.93 2.27
C ARG A 128 -9.05 1.70 1.37
N SER A 129 -8.39 1.73 0.22
CA SER A 129 -8.43 0.65 -0.79
C SER A 129 -7.41 -0.44 -0.55
N MET A 130 -6.61 -0.36 0.52
CA MET A 130 -5.61 -1.37 0.83
C MET A 130 -6.27 -2.64 1.36
N THR A 131 -5.89 -3.78 0.78
CA THR A 131 -6.34 -5.11 1.21
C THR A 131 -5.15 -6.05 1.32
N SER A 132 -5.31 -7.13 2.09
CA SER A 132 -4.31 -8.18 2.26
C SER A 132 -4.99 -9.54 2.11
N ASN A 133 -4.27 -10.50 1.54
CA ASN A 133 -4.69 -11.90 1.48
C ASN A 133 -4.25 -12.69 2.73
N PHE A 134 -3.62 -12.02 3.70
CA PHE A 134 -3.10 -12.61 4.93
C PHE A 134 -3.80 -12.01 6.15
N SER A 135 -4.34 -12.87 7.00
CA SER A 135 -4.98 -12.49 8.26
C SER A 135 -3.98 -12.34 9.43
N GLU A 136 -2.79 -12.93 9.30
CA GLU A 136 -1.77 -12.96 10.35
C GLU A 136 -0.81 -11.76 10.25
N HIS A 137 -0.50 -11.16 11.40
CA HIS A 137 0.34 -9.96 11.51
C HIS A 137 1.69 -10.13 10.80
N THR A 138 2.41 -11.22 11.08
CA THR A 138 3.74 -11.48 10.51
C THR A 138 3.73 -11.50 8.98
N ASN A 139 2.75 -12.21 8.39
CA ASN A 139 2.65 -12.33 6.93
C ASN A 139 2.18 -11.02 6.30
N ALA A 140 1.27 -10.29 6.94
CA ALA A 140 0.84 -8.97 6.49
C ALA A 140 2.01 -7.96 6.49
N ASN A 141 2.91 -8.02 7.48
CA ASN A 141 4.11 -7.18 7.54
C ASN A 141 5.06 -7.45 6.38
N TYR A 142 5.32 -8.73 6.07
CA TYR A 142 6.09 -9.08 4.88
C TYR A 142 5.40 -8.60 3.60
N PHE A 143 4.08 -8.74 3.51
CA PHE A 143 3.32 -8.33 2.34
C PHE A 143 3.39 -6.82 2.10
N LEU A 144 3.23 -6.01 3.16
CA LEU A 144 3.35 -4.56 3.09
C LEU A 144 4.72 -4.12 2.58
N HIS A 145 5.78 -4.77 3.06
CA HIS A 145 7.14 -4.37 2.71
C HIS A 145 7.65 -4.96 1.40
N THR A 146 7.24 -6.16 1.02
CA THR A 146 7.85 -6.93 -0.08
C THR A 146 6.89 -7.29 -1.21
N GLY A 147 5.59 -7.03 -1.03
CA GLY A 147 4.54 -7.52 -1.94
C GLY A 147 4.28 -9.03 -1.83
N ASN A 148 4.88 -9.73 -0.87
CA ASN A 148 4.64 -11.15 -0.62
C ASN A 148 4.55 -11.44 0.88
N GLY A 149 3.64 -12.32 1.29
CA GLY A 149 3.49 -12.71 2.70
C GLY A 149 4.55 -13.68 3.21
N THR A 150 5.44 -14.17 2.34
CA THR A 150 6.53 -15.09 2.71
C THR A 150 7.86 -14.36 2.87
N GLN A 151 8.62 -14.76 3.88
CA GLN A 151 9.95 -14.20 4.18
C GLN A 151 10.94 -14.43 3.02
N GLY A 152 11.96 -13.56 2.92
CA GLY A 152 13.12 -13.76 2.06
C GLY A 152 13.11 -12.93 0.77
N ARG A 153 12.14 -12.03 0.59
CA ARG A 153 12.09 -11.10 -0.54
C ARG A 153 12.64 -9.71 -0.19
N PRO A 154 13.27 -9.00 -1.14
CA PRO A 154 13.71 -7.63 -0.92
C PRO A 154 12.50 -6.73 -0.64
N GLY A 155 12.63 -5.86 0.36
CA GLY A 155 11.61 -4.89 0.71
C GLY A 155 11.61 -3.65 -0.20
N MET A 156 10.61 -2.80 -0.03
CA MET A 156 10.42 -1.54 -0.75
C MET A 156 11.69 -0.69 -0.78
N GLY A 157 12.44 -0.64 0.34
CA GLY A 157 13.69 0.13 0.44
C GLY A 157 14.83 -0.35 -0.45
N ALA A 158 14.81 -1.59 -0.95
CA ALA A 158 15.82 -2.09 -1.89
C ALA A 158 15.72 -1.44 -3.28
N TRP A 159 14.60 -0.79 -3.59
CA TRP A 159 14.29 -0.18 -4.88
C TRP A 159 14.35 1.35 -4.87
N VAL A 160 14.53 1.99 -3.71
CA VAL A 160 14.52 3.47 -3.53
C VAL A 160 15.95 4.05 -3.61
N GLY A 161 16.87 3.33 -4.24
CA GLY A 161 18.27 3.74 -4.47
C GLY A 161 18.48 4.43 -5.80
#